data_AF-A0A067N915-F1
#
_entry.id   AF-A0A067N915-F1
#
_cell.length_a   1.000
_cell.length_b   1.000
_cell.length_c   1.000
_cell.angle_alpha   90.00
_cell.angle_beta   90.00
_cell.angle_gamma   90.00
#
_symmetry.space_group_name_H-M   'P 1'
#
loop_
_entity.id
_entity.type
_entity.pdbx_description
1 polymer ?
#
loop_
_entity_poly.entity_id
_entity_poly.type
_entity_poly.pdbx_seq_one_letter_code
_entity_poly.pdbx_strand_id
1 'polypeptide(L)'
;MAEAVGNLATPRQLRVLMVHMLVNDCVALPRDLWNSFAADLSRDYILAHGNSIEVGTNLALEDMGRLLEEYGKCLPEYGLPEPVTFTREVEHELLRWAPIHGTLATRGNRALQMLNTEQGRIAEVILTAARNRQRLTLFIDGKAGRGKTFLVNAICDVLRSEGRIVIPTATAAFAAQLYPGGRTTHSAFKHKSREATRELS
;
A
#
# COMPACT_ATOMS: atom_id res chain seq x y z
N MET A 1 -21.79 -20.19 -10.15
CA MET A 1 -20.37 -19.76 -10.13
C MET A 1 -19.42 -20.82 -10.67
N ALA A 2 -19.29 -22.01 -10.06
CA ALA A 2 -18.36 -23.04 -10.53
C ALA A 2 -18.55 -23.42 -12.01
N GLU A 3 -19.81 -23.60 -12.46
CA GLU A 3 -20.13 -23.88 -13.86
C GLU A 3 -19.74 -22.72 -14.81
N ALA A 4 -19.95 -21.47 -14.40
CA ALA A 4 -19.58 -20.30 -15.20
C ALA A 4 -18.06 -20.17 -15.37
N VAL A 5 -17.29 -20.49 -14.32
CA VAL A 5 -15.82 -20.59 -14.39
C VAL A 5 -15.41 -21.74 -15.32
N GLY A 6 -16.06 -22.90 -15.20
CA GLY A 6 -15.83 -24.06 -16.07
C GLY A 6 -16.15 -23.80 -17.55
N ASN A 7 -17.14 -22.94 -17.82
CA ASN A 7 -17.54 -22.53 -19.17
C ASN A 7 -16.74 -21.34 -19.73
N LEU A 8 -15.57 -21.03 -19.16
CA LEU A 8 -14.64 -19.99 -19.63
C LEU A 8 -15.27 -18.57 -19.70
N ALA A 9 -16.21 -18.26 -18.81
CA ALA A 9 -16.68 -16.89 -18.67
C ALA A 9 -15.49 -15.97 -18.33
N THR A 10 -15.46 -14.79 -18.95
CA THR A 10 -14.42 -13.80 -18.66
C THR A 10 -14.50 -13.33 -17.20
N PRO A 11 -13.40 -12.92 -16.57
CA PRO A 11 -13.41 -12.41 -15.19
C PRO A 11 -14.45 -11.30 -14.96
N ARG A 12 -14.62 -10.39 -15.94
CA ARG A 12 -15.68 -9.37 -15.92
C ARG A 12 -17.09 -9.98 -15.90
N GLN A 13 -17.38 -10.97 -16.74
CA GLN A 13 -18.68 -11.66 -16.73
C GLN A 13 -18.94 -12.36 -15.39
N LEU A 14 -17.90 -12.95 -14.78
CA LEU A 14 -18.01 -13.55 -13.44
C LEU A 14 -18.33 -12.50 -12.37
N ARG A 15 -17.71 -11.32 -12.41
CA ARG A 15 -18.03 -10.20 -11.50
C ARG A 15 -19.47 -9.72 -11.65
N VAL A 16 -19.93 -9.54 -12.90
CA VAL A 16 -21.33 -9.17 -13.19
C VAL A 16 -22.30 -10.23 -12.69
N LEU A 17 -22.02 -11.51 -12.94
CA LEU A 17 -22.84 -12.62 -12.45
C LEU A 17 -22.90 -12.62 -10.92
N MET A 18 -21.75 -12.46 -10.26
CA MET A 18 -21.69 -12.40 -8.80
C MET A 18 -22.55 -11.26 -8.26
N VAL A 19 -22.44 -10.05 -8.81
CA VAL A 19 -23.27 -8.89 -8.41
C VAL A 19 -24.76 -9.21 -8.56
N HIS A 20 -25.20 -9.78 -9.69
CA HIS A 20 -26.60 -10.17 -9.85
C HIS A 20 -27.04 -11.22 -8.83
N MET A 21 -26.20 -12.21 -8.54
CA MET A 21 -26.51 -13.21 -7.51
C MET A 21 -26.64 -12.58 -6.12
N LEU A 22 -25.85 -11.55 -5.79
CA LEU A 22 -25.95 -10.81 -4.53
C LEU A 22 -27.23 -9.99 -4.45
N VAL A 23 -27.51 -9.17 -5.47
CA VAL A 23 -28.68 -8.28 -5.50
C VAL A 23 -30.00 -9.04 -5.48
N ASN A 24 -30.02 -10.26 -6.03
CA ASN A 24 -31.21 -11.13 -6.04
C ASN A 24 -31.22 -12.14 -4.87
N ASP A 25 -30.41 -11.93 -3.82
CA ASP A 25 -30.33 -12.79 -2.63
C ASP A 25 -30.15 -14.29 -2.93
N CYS A 26 -29.50 -14.61 -4.05
CA CYS A 26 -29.26 -15.99 -4.51
C CYS A 26 -28.08 -16.66 -3.79
N VAL A 27 -27.46 -15.98 -2.83
CA VAL A 27 -26.24 -16.41 -2.13
C VAL A 27 -26.45 -16.29 -0.63
N ALA A 28 -26.47 -17.44 0.06
CA ALA A 28 -26.60 -17.46 1.51
C ALA A 28 -25.39 -16.86 2.25
N LEU A 29 -24.18 -17.08 1.72
CA LEU A 29 -22.91 -16.62 2.31
C LEU A 29 -22.04 -15.93 1.25
N PRO A 30 -22.32 -14.65 0.94
CA PRO A 30 -21.57 -13.87 -0.06
C PRO A 30 -20.06 -13.87 0.12
N ARG A 31 -19.60 -13.78 1.38
CA ARG A 31 -18.18 -13.74 1.72
C ARG A 31 -17.45 -15.04 1.40
N ASP A 32 -18.09 -16.18 1.62
CA ASP A 32 -17.50 -17.49 1.32
C ASP A 32 -17.44 -17.73 -0.19
N LEU A 33 -18.45 -17.25 -0.92
CA LEU A 33 -18.45 -17.26 -2.38
C LEU A 33 -17.30 -16.41 -2.93
N TRP A 34 -17.11 -15.20 -2.40
CA TRP A 34 -15.97 -14.34 -2.75
C TRP A 34 -14.65 -15.06 -2.47
N ASN A 35 -14.44 -15.58 -1.26
CA ASN A 35 -13.18 -16.24 -0.89
C ASN A 35 -12.85 -17.44 -1.80
N SER A 36 -13.88 -18.13 -2.30
CA SER A 36 -13.74 -19.30 -3.17
C SER A 36 -13.38 -18.93 -4.62
N PHE A 37 -13.84 -17.77 -5.12
CA PHE A 37 -13.71 -17.39 -6.53
C PHE A 37 -12.95 -16.08 -6.77
N ALA A 38 -12.40 -15.44 -5.73
CA ALA A 38 -11.71 -14.14 -5.82
C ALA A 38 -10.59 -14.15 -6.88
N ALA A 39 -9.84 -15.25 -6.99
CA ALA A 39 -8.78 -15.39 -7.98
C ALA A 39 -9.32 -15.38 -9.43
N ASP A 40 -10.43 -16.07 -9.69
CA ASP A 40 -11.06 -16.12 -11.01
C ASP A 40 -11.70 -14.77 -11.36
N LEU A 41 -12.38 -14.17 -10.37
CA LEU A 41 -13.03 -12.85 -10.47
C LEU A 41 -12.04 -11.72 -10.72
N SER A 42 -10.78 -11.85 -10.29
CA SER A 42 -9.76 -10.80 -10.41
C SER A 42 -8.69 -11.08 -11.45
N ARG A 43 -8.80 -12.20 -12.19
CA ARG A 43 -7.72 -12.71 -13.04
C ARG A 43 -7.24 -11.74 -14.11
N ASP A 44 -8.14 -10.99 -14.72
CA ASP A 44 -7.83 -9.94 -15.70
C ASP A 44 -6.96 -8.84 -15.09
N TYR A 45 -7.32 -8.36 -13.90
CA TYR A 45 -6.55 -7.36 -13.17
C TYR A 45 -5.21 -7.89 -12.67
N ILE A 46 -5.16 -9.13 -12.16
CA ILE A 46 -3.91 -9.78 -11.72
C ILE A 46 -2.90 -9.82 -12.89
N LEU A 47 -3.34 -10.28 -14.07
CA LEU A 47 -2.49 -10.37 -15.25
C LEU A 47 -2.02 -9.00 -15.73
N ALA A 48 -2.91 -7.99 -15.75
CA ALA A 48 -2.58 -6.63 -16.17
C ALA A 48 -1.56 -5.94 -15.23
N HIS A 49 -1.46 -6.37 -13.97
CA HIS A 49 -0.61 -5.74 -12.94
C HIS A 49 0.54 -6.65 -12.50
N GLY A 50 1.12 -7.41 -13.44
CA GLY A 50 2.35 -8.17 -13.19
C GLY A 50 2.17 -9.34 -12.21
N ASN A 51 1.01 -10.01 -12.23
CA ASN A 51 0.63 -11.09 -11.32
C ASN A 51 0.48 -10.69 -9.84
N SER A 52 0.24 -9.41 -9.56
CA SER A 52 -0.06 -8.95 -8.19
C SER A 52 -1.48 -9.32 -7.77
N ILE A 53 -1.60 -10.31 -6.88
CA ILE A 53 -2.90 -10.78 -6.34
C ILE A 53 -3.59 -9.68 -5.52
N GLU A 54 -2.82 -8.93 -4.72
CA GLU A 54 -3.35 -7.87 -3.87
C GLU A 54 -3.97 -6.75 -4.69
N VAL A 55 -3.26 -6.26 -5.72
CA VAL A 55 -3.76 -5.22 -6.61
C VAL A 55 -4.95 -5.72 -7.43
N GLY A 56 -4.85 -6.96 -7.94
CA GLY A 56 -5.92 -7.54 -8.76
C GLY A 56 -7.23 -7.72 -8.00
N THR A 57 -7.17 -8.27 -6.79
CA THR A 57 -8.37 -8.46 -5.94
C THR A 57 -8.96 -7.12 -5.51
N ASN A 58 -8.14 -6.12 -5.19
CA ASN A 58 -8.59 -4.77 -4.87
C ASN A 58 -9.37 -4.11 -6.02
N LEU A 59 -8.83 -4.18 -7.24
CA LEU A 59 -9.48 -3.64 -8.43
C LEU A 59 -10.77 -4.40 -8.80
N ALA A 60 -10.81 -5.72 -8.57
CA ALA A 60 -12.03 -6.50 -8.76
C ALA A 60 -13.13 -6.11 -7.78
N LEU A 61 -12.78 -5.83 -6.51
CA LEU A 61 -13.72 -5.30 -5.52
C LEU A 61 -14.20 -3.91 -5.91
N GLU A 62 -13.32 -3.02 -6.37
CA GLU A 62 -13.70 -1.70 -6.87
C GLU A 62 -14.68 -1.77 -8.05
N ASP A 63 -14.42 -2.66 -9.01
CA ASP A 63 -15.32 -2.91 -10.14
C ASP A 63 -16.70 -3.42 -9.68
N MET A 64 -16.72 -4.38 -8.75
CA MET A 64 -17.97 -4.90 -8.17
C MET A 64 -18.71 -3.86 -7.33
N GLY A 65 -17.99 -3.01 -6.59
CA GLY A 65 -18.57 -1.91 -5.84
C GLY A 65 -19.35 -0.96 -6.74
N ARG A 66 -18.74 -0.54 -7.87
CA ARG A 66 -19.43 0.28 -8.87
C ARG A 66 -20.65 -0.41 -9.47
N LEU A 67 -20.56 -1.71 -9.77
CA LEU A 67 -21.70 -2.48 -10.27
C LEU A 67 -22.84 -2.57 -9.24
N LEU A 68 -22.54 -2.65 -7.94
CA LEU A 68 -23.54 -2.67 -6.87
C LEU A 68 -24.20 -1.29 -6.65
N GLU A 69 -23.46 -0.20 -6.85
CA GLU A 69 -23.98 1.17 -6.77
C GLU A 69 -25.12 1.40 -7.77
N GLU A 70 -25.08 0.77 -8.95
CA GLU A 70 -26.17 0.81 -9.94
C GLU A 70 -27.51 0.28 -9.39
N TYR A 71 -27.45 -0.58 -8.36
CA TYR A 71 -28.61 -1.13 -7.65
C TYR A 71 -28.85 -0.47 -6.28
N GLY A 72 -28.13 0.61 -5.96
CA GLY A 72 -28.20 1.29 -4.67
C GLY A 72 -27.67 0.45 -3.49
N LYS A 73 -26.73 -0.46 -3.77
CA LYS A 73 -26.12 -1.38 -2.81
C LYS A 73 -24.63 -1.14 -2.65
N CYS A 74 -24.03 -1.59 -1.55
CA CYS A 74 -22.58 -1.53 -1.35
C CYS A 74 -21.97 -2.87 -0.90
N LEU A 75 -20.64 -3.02 -1.03
CA LEU A 75 -19.91 -4.24 -0.67
C LEU A 75 -20.08 -4.64 0.82
N PRO A 76 -20.01 -3.70 1.79
CA PRO A 76 -20.20 -4.02 3.20
C PRO A 76 -21.55 -4.65 3.54
N GLU A 77 -22.63 -4.34 2.80
CA GLU A 77 -23.95 -4.96 3.02
C GLU A 77 -23.92 -6.49 2.87
N TYR A 78 -23.00 -7.01 2.05
CA TYR A 78 -22.81 -8.44 1.82
C TYR A 78 -21.61 -9.01 2.60
N GLY A 79 -21.02 -8.23 3.52
CA GLY A 79 -19.83 -8.64 4.28
C GLY A 79 -18.56 -8.78 3.42
N LEU A 80 -18.53 -8.15 2.25
CA LEU A 80 -17.36 -8.12 1.38
C LEU A 80 -16.40 -6.98 1.81
N PRO A 81 -15.08 -7.17 1.65
CA PRO A 81 -14.11 -6.13 1.97
C PRO A 81 -14.25 -4.93 1.03
N GLU A 82 -14.07 -3.72 1.55
CA GLU A 82 -14.00 -2.52 0.72
C GLU A 82 -12.66 -2.45 -0.02
N PRO A 83 -12.66 -1.98 -1.27
CA PRO A 83 -11.43 -1.71 -2.00
C PRO A 83 -10.63 -0.62 -1.29
N VAL A 84 -9.35 -0.87 -1.10
CA VAL A 84 -8.37 0.13 -0.67
C VAL A 84 -8.07 1.03 -1.85
N THR A 85 -8.64 2.23 -1.86
CA THR A 85 -8.27 3.27 -2.82
C THR A 85 -7.01 3.96 -2.31
N PHE A 86 -5.93 3.89 -3.08
CA PHE A 86 -4.75 4.68 -2.82
C PHE A 86 -4.90 6.05 -3.48
N THR A 87 -4.42 7.10 -2.82
CA THR A 87 -4.26 8.37 -3.53
C THR A 87 -3.16 8.23 -4.58
N ARG A 88 -3.19 9.04 -5.64
CA ARG A 88 -2.17 9.00 -6.71
C ARG A 88 -0.74 9.11 -6.16
N GLU A 89 -0.55 9.84 -5.07
CA GLU A 89 0.74 10.00 -4.41
C GLU A 89 1.22 8.68 -3.78
N VAL A 90 0.29 7.92 -3.19
CA VAL A 90 0.58 6.60 -2.63
C VAL A 90 0.93 5.61 -3.73
N GLU A 91 0.12 5.55 -4.80
CA GLU A 91 0.38 4.68 -5.95
C GLU A 91 1.74 4.99 -6.58
N HIS A 92 2.02 6.28 -6.81
CA HIS A 92 3.30 6.72 -7.35
C HIS A 92 4.48 6.28 -6.47
N GLU A 93 4.38 6.39 -5.15
CA GLU A 93 5.46 5.98 -4.26
C GLU A 93 5.65 4.45 -4.28
N LEU A 94 4.58 3.65 -4.32
CA LEU A 94 4.67 2.19 -4.45
C LEU A 94 5.30 1.76 -5.79
N LEU A 95 4.79 2.30 -6.91
CA LEU A 95 5.28 1.99 -8.25
C LEU A 95 6.74 2.41 -8.46
N ARG A 96 7.17 3.51 -7.83
CA ARG A 96 8.55 3.99 -7.88
C ARG A 96 9.57 2.95 -7.37
N TRP A 97 9.22 2.20 -6.32
CA TRP A 97 10.15 1.27 -5.66
C TRP A 97 9.93 -0.19 -6.05
N ALA A 98 8.74 -0.56 -6.55
CA ALA A 98 8.37 -1.92 -6.92
C ALA A 98 9.41 -2.65 -7.80
N PRO A 99 9.97 -2.04 -8.87
CA PRO A 99 10.93 -2.74 -9.75
C PRO A 99 12.24 -3.13 -9.06
N ILE A 100 12.57 -2.50 -7.93
CA ILE A 100 13.85 -2.69 -7.23
C ILE A 100 13.71 -3.31 -5.84
N HIS A 101 12.54 -3.87 -5.49
CA HIS A 101 12.30 -4.52 -4.19
C HIS A 101 13.38 -5.56 -3.84
N GLY A 102 13.78 -6.43 -4.78
CA GLY A 102 14.82 -7.44 -4.53
C GLY A 102 16.19 -6.85 -4.19
N THR A 103 16.58 -5.78 -4.90
CA THR A 103 17.82 -5.04 -4.63
C THR A 103 17.76 -4.35 -3.27
N LEU A 104 16.61 -3.75 -2.93
CA LEU A 104 16.39 -3.10 -1.64
C LEU A 104 16.43 -4.11 -0.49
N ALA A 105 15.81 -5.29 -0.63
CA ALA A 105 15.87 -6.35 0.37
C ALA A 105 17.31 -6.79 0.63
N THR A 106 18.07 -7.04 -0.44
CA THR A 106 19.48 -7.45 -0.34
C THR A 106 20.33 -6.38 0.33
N ARG A 107 20.17 -5.11 -0.09
CA ARG A 107 20.92 -3.98 0.47
C ARG A 107 20.56 -3.73 1.94
N GLY A 108 19.27 -3.74 2.26
CA GLY A 108 18.74 -3.54 3.61
C GLY A 108 19.21 -4.63 4.57
N ASN A 109 19.07 -5.91 4.20
CA ASN A 109 19.49 -7.04 5.03
C ASN A 109 21.01 -7.02 5.29
N ARG A 110 21.82 -6.73 4.26
CA ARG A 110 23.27 -6.57 4.44
C ARG A 110 23.60 -5.41 5.38
N ALA A 111 22.91 -4.28 5.25
CA ALA A 111 23.12 -3.14 6.12
C ALA A 111 22.74 -3.43 7.58
N LEU A 112 21.65 -4.17 7.81
CA LEU A 112 21.25 -4.61 9.16
C LEU A 112 22.32 -5.47 9.84
N GLN A 113 23.01 -6.35 9.10
CA GLN A 113 24.11 -7.17 9.63
C GLN A 113 25.35 -6.35 10.02
N MET A 114 25.49 -5.14 9.49
CA MET A 114 26.62 -4.25 9.78
C MET A 114 26.33 -3.27 10.94
N LEU A 115 25.12 -3.27 11.48
CA LEU A 115 24.76 -2.41 12.61
C LEU A 115 25.46 -2.87 13.88
N ASN A 116 25.88 -1.90 14.70
CA ASN A 116 26.29 -2.22 16.07
C ASN A 116 25.06 -2.58 16.93
N THR A 117 25.31 -3.11 18.13
CA THR A 117 24.27 -3.59 19.04
C THR A 117 23.15 -2.58 19.30
N GLU A 118 23.48 -1.31 19.57
CA GLU A 118 22.46 -0.30 19.88
C GLU A 118 21.66 0.11 18.64
N GLN A 119 22.32 0.27 17.49
CA GLN A 119 21.65 0.53 16.22
C GLN A 119 20.72 -0.62 15.83
N GLY A 120 21.16 -1.88 16.03
CA GLY A 120 20.36 -3.08 15.79
C GLY A 120 19.09 -3.08 16.62
N ARG A 121 19.19 -2.76 17.92
CA ARG A 121 18.04 -2.65 18.81
C ARG A 121 17.05 -1.56 18.36
N ILE A 122 17.54 -0.40 17.92
CA ILE A 122 16.68 0.67 17.38
C ILE A 122 15.97 0.21 16.10
N ALA A 123 16.70 -0.43 15.18
CA ALA A 123 16.14 -0.97 13.95
C ALA A 123 15.04 -2.00 14.23
N GLU A 124 15.27 -2.92 15.15
CA GLU A 124 14.31 -3.94 15.56
C GLU A 124 13.01 -3.34 16.10
N VAL A 125 13.10 -2.35 16.99
CA VAL A 125 11.92 -1.65 17.55
C VAL A 125 11.09 -1.00 16.42
N ILE A 126 11.76 -0.30 15.50
CA ILE A 126 11.07 0.41 14.40
C ILE A 126 10.44 -0.57 13.41
N LEU A 127 11.19 -1.59 12.98
CA LEU A 127 10.72 -2.59 12.01
C LEU A 127 9.55 -3.40 12.58
N THR A 128 9.62 -3.79 13.86
CA THR A 128 8.56 -4.53 14.53
C THR A 128 7.28 -3.71 14.61
N ALA A 129 7.38 -2.44 15.06
CA ALA A 129 6.22 -1.56 15.14
C ALA A 129 5.59 -1.33 13.75
N ALA A 130 6.42 -1.08 12.72
CA ALA A 130 5.94 -0.88 11.35
C ALA A 130 5.23 -2.10 10.78
N ARG A 131 5.79 -3.30 10.96
CA ARG A 131 5.19 -4.57 10.49
C ARG A 131 3.87 -4.85 11.18
N ASN A 132 3.79 -4.58 12.49
CA ASN A 132 2.59 -4.74 13.31
C ASN A 132 1.59 -3.58 13.16
N ARG A 133 1.85 -2.59 12.29
CA ARG A 133 1.02 -1.40 12.09
C ARG A 133 0.74 -0.62 13.39
N GLN A 134 1.70 -0.66 14.31
CA GLN A 134 1.64 0.07 15.58
C GLN A 134 2.16 1.50 15.38
N ARG A 135 1.49 2.47 16.02
CA ARG A 135 1.94 3.87 16.03
C ARG A 135 3.21 3.96 16.88
N LEU A 136 4.25 4.58 16.34
CA LEU A 136 5.53 4.77 17.01
C LEU A 136 6.06 6.17 16.71
N THR A 137 6.52 6.85 17.75
CA THR A 137 7.24 8.13 17.64
C THR A 137 8.49 8.03 18.48
N LEU A 138 9.64 8.27 17.87
CA LEU A 138 10.94 8.12 18.51
C LEU A 138 11.86 9.28 18.13
N PHE A 139 12.79 9.58 19.03
CA PHE A 139 13.89 10.49 18.78
C PHE A 139 15.21 9.74 18.92
N ILE A 140 16.03 9.78 17.86
CA ILE A 140 17.34 9.12 17.83
C ILE A 140 18.41 10.20 17.91
N ASP A 141 19.04 10.32 19.07
CA ASP A 141 20.21 11.17 19.24
C ASP A 141 21.51 10.37 19.09
N GLY A 142 22.54 11.03 18.58
CA GLY A 142 23.87 10.45 18.45
C GLY A 142 24.86 11.49 17.95
N LYS A 143 26.11 11.40 18.41
CA LYS A 143 27.16 12.30 17.96
C LYS A 143 27.37 12.20 16.44
N ALA A 144 27.92 13.25 15.83
CA ALA A 144 28.31 13.24 14.42
C ALA A 144 29.21 12.03 14.11
N GLY A 145 29.05 11.44 12.94
CA GLY A 145 29.84 10.26 12.52
C GLY A 145 29.38 8.91 13.08
N ARG A 146 28.32 8.84 13.91
CA ARG A 146 27.81 7.58 14.48
C ARG A 146 26.84 6.80 13.58
N GLY A 147 26.86 7.04 12.27
CA GLY A 147 26.11 6.23 11.30
C GLY A 147 24.58 6.34 11.36
N LYS A 148 24.02 7.43 11.90
CA LYS A 148 22.54 7.64 11.95
C LYS A 148 21.90 7.54 10.57
N THR A 149 22.53 8.15 9.56
CA THR A 149 22.08 8.05 8.16
C THR A 149 22.10 6.61 7.65
N PHE A 150 23.13 5.84 7.99
CA PHE A 150 23.25 4.43 7.60
C PHE A 150 22.12 3.59 8.21
N LEU A 151 21.86 3.76 9.52
CA LEU A 151 20.74 3.13 10.21
C LEU A 151 19.38 3.44 9.55
N VAL A 152 19.09 4.72 9.33
CA VAL A 152 17.81 5.14 8.73
C VAL A 152 17.67 4.61 7.30
N ASN A 153 18.73 4.64 6.48
CA ASN A 153 18.70 4.08 5.13
C ASN A 153 18.45 2.56 5.14
N ALA A 154 19.07 1.81 6.06
CA ALA A 154 18.84 0.38 6.20
C ALA A 154 17.36 0.07 6.50
N ILE A 155 16.76 0.80 7.44
CA ILE A 155 15.34 0.66 7.79
C ILE A 155 14.45 1.01 6.60
N CYS A 156 14.72 2.12 5.90
CA CYS A 156 13.98 2.53 4.72
C CYS A 156 13.99 1.46 3.63
N ASP A 157 15.14 0.84 3.37
CA ASP A 157 15.29 -0.18 2.35
C ASP A 157 14.53 -1.46 2.68
N VAL A 158 14.61 -1.92 3.92
CA VAL A 158 13.86 -3.09 4.39
C VAL A 158 12.36 -2.85 4.24
N LEU A 159 11.86 -1.73 4.77
CA LEU A 159 10.43 -1.42 4.69
C LEU A 159 9.93 -1.26 3.26
N ARG A 160 10.69 -0.57 2.38
CA ARG A 160 10.31 -0.44 0.97
C ARG A 160 10.34 -1.78 0.25
N SER A 161 11.30 -2.66 0.56
CA SER A 161 11.33 -4.01 -0.03
C SER A 161 10.15 -4.88 0.36
N GLU A 162 9.53 -4.59 1.51
CA GLU A 162 8.27 -5.20 1.98
C GLU A 162 7.03 -4.51 1.41
N GLY A 163 7.18 -3.62 0.42
CA GLY A 163 6.07 -2.87 -0.17
C GLY A 163 5.48 -1.79 0.74
N ARG A 164 6.18 -1.37 1.80
CA ARG A 164 5.72 -0.30 2.68
C ARG A 164 6.08 1.08 2.12
N ILE A 165 5.20 2.04 2.34
CA ILE A 165 5.42 3.45 1.98
C ILE A 165 6.33 4.09 3.04
N VAL A 166 7.46 4.63 2.60
CA VAL A 166 8.42 5.31 3.46
C VAL A 166 8.73 6.69 2.88
N ILE A 167 8.44 7.74 3.65
CA ILE A 167 8.62 9.14 3.26
C ILE A 167 9.73 9.77 4.12
N PRO A 168 11.01 9.62 3.75
CA PRO A 168 12.09 10.29 4.45
C PRO A 168 12.03 11.79 4.19
N THR A 169 12.02 12.59 5.26
CA THR A 169 12.01 14.05 5.16
C THR A 169 13.14 14.67 5.98
N ALA A 170 13.69 15.76 5.50
CA ALA A 170 14.64 16.58 6.25
C ALA A 170 14.31 18.06 6.14
N THR A 171 14.74 18.86 7.10
CA THR A 171 14.53 20.32 7.06
C THR A 171 15.41 20.99 6.00
N ALA A 172 16.65 20.50 5.81
CA ALA A 172 17.58 21.01 4.81
C ALA A 172 17.59 20.14 3.54
N ALA A 173 17.67 20.78 2.37
CA ALA A 173 17.74 20.09 1.08
C ALA A 173 18.95 19.15 0.98
N PHE A 174 20.11 19.58 1.47
CA PHE A 174 21.32 18.76 1.49
C PHE A 174 21.16 17.51 2.36
N ALA A 175 20.48 17.62 3.51
CA ALA A 175 20.20 16.48 4.37
C ALA A 175 19.19 15.52 3.73
N ALA A 176 18.20 16.03 2.99
CA ALA A 176 17.22 15.21 2.29
C ALA A 176 17.87 14.32 1.22
N GLN A 177 18.90 14.83 0.53
CA GLN A 177 19.64 14.08 -0.50
C GLN A 177 20.38 12.84 0.04
N LEU A 178 20.63 12.77 1.35
CA LEU A 178 21.26 11.60 1.99
C LEU A 178 20.34 10.37 2.04
N TYR A 179 19.05 10.56 1.77
CA TYR A 179 18.04 9.51 1.80
C TYR A 179 17.47 9.29 0.40
N PRO A 180 17.50 8.06 -0.14
CA PRO A 180 16.85 7.76 -1.42
C PRO A 180 15.37 8.13 -1.37
N GLY A 181 14.95 8.99 -2.31
CA GLY A 181 13.60 9.55 -2.34
C GLY A 181 13.28 10.59 -1.26
N GLY A 182 14.30 11.07 -0.54
CA GLY A 182 14.18 12.12 0.46
C GLY A 182 13.67 13.43 -0.13
N ARG A 183 12.84 14.13 0.66
CA ARG A 183 12.28 15.44 0.31
C ARG A 183 12.48 16.40 1.47
N THR A 184 12.40 17.70 1.21
CA THR A 184 12.36 18.65 2.31
C THR A 184 11.02 18.56 3.03
N THR A 185 10.98 18.75 4.36
CA THR A 185 9.74 18.75 5.13
C THR A 185 8.70 19.70 4.52
N HIS A 186 9.13 20.88 4.06
CA HIS A 186 8.28 21.84 3.38
C HIS A 186 7.63 21.30 2.09
N SER A 187 8.40 20.57 1.26
CA SER A 187 7.85 20.00 0.02
C SER A 187 6.98 18.76 0.28
N ALA A 188 7.30 17.97 1.30
CA ALA A 188 6.55 16.76 1.65
C ALA A 188 5.18 17.08 2.27
N PHE A 189 5.12 18.09 3.15
CA PHE A 189 3.93 18.40 3.95
C PHE A 189 3.27 19.74 3.61
N LYS A 190 3.56 20.27 2.41
CA LYS A 190 3.06 21.52 1.83
C LYS A 190 1.81 22.04 2.56
N HIS A 191 2.01 23.02 3.45
CA HIS A 191 0.88 23.68 4.09
C HIS A 191 0.15 24.45 2.98
N LYS A 192 -1.04 24.03 2.58
CA LYS A 192 -1.95 24.96 1.93
C LYS A 192 -2.38 25.92 3.04
N SER A 193 -1.61 26.98 3.29
CA SER A 193 -2.15 28.11 4.04
C SER A 193 -3.37 28.57 3.25
N ARG A 194 -4.55 28.32 3.81
CA ARG A 194 -5.79 28.91 3.34
C ARG A 194 -5.78 30.33 3.88
N GLU A 195 -4.82 31.14 3.43
CA GLU A 195 -4.79 32.56 3.77
C GLU A 195 -5.91 33.23 2.98
N ALA A 196 -6.93 33.61 3.74
CA ALA A 196 -8.01 34.45 3.31
C ALA A 196 -7.42 35.74 2.72
N THR A 197 -7.48 35.88 1.41
CA THR A 197 -7.56 37.21 0.79
C THR A 197 -9.01 37.68 0.91
N ARG A 198 -9.39 38.07 2.14
CA ARG A 198 -10.41 39.08 2.37
C ARG A 198 -9.68 40.23 3.04
N GLU A 199 -9.95 41.44 2.53
CA GLU A 199 -9.37 42.74 2.91
C GLU A 199 -8.03 43.03 2.19
N LEU A 200 -7.83 44.10 1.39
CA LEU A 200 -8.56 45.34 1.13
C LEU A 200 -8.21 45.86 -0.28
N SER A 201 -9.21 46.34 -1.03
CA SER A 201 -9.32 47.70 -1.62
C SER A 201 -10.49 47.74 -2.60
#